data_AF-A0AAW2V524-F1
#
_entry.id   AF-A0AAW2V524-F1
#
_cell.length_a   1.000
_cell.length_b   1.000
_cell.length_c   1.000
_cell.angle_alpha   90.00
_cell.angle_beta   90.00
_cell.angle_gamma   90.00
#
_symmetry.space_group_name_H-M   'P 1'
#
loop_
_entity.id
_entity.type
_entity.pdbx_description
1 polymer ?
#
loop_
_entity_poly.entity_id
_entity_poly.type
_entity_poly.pdbx_seq_one_letter_code
_entity_poly.pdbx_strand_id
1 'polypeptide(L)'
;MDNVSSPVIIDQEYCPHNLCKKDRPSSIKITNVSIKNVRGTTNSAEAVTLICSSFKPCENVEVGDIDLTYNGNQGPITTKCTNVKPKFVGKQNPPVCATTAKSA
;
A
#
# COMPACT_ATOMS: atom_id res chain seq x y z
N MET A 1 5.67 -0.42 -15.32
CA MET A 1 4.19 -0.49 -15.33
C MET A 1 3.66 0.64 -16.19
N ASP A 2 2.53 0.46 -16.86
CA ASP A 2 1.90 1.51 -17.68
C ASP A 2 0.39 1.57 -17.41
N ASN A 3 -0.07 2.74 -16.94
CA ASN A 3 -1.45 3.10 -16.69
C ASN A 3 -2.26 2.07 -15.86
N VAL A 4 -1.62 1.46 -14.85
CA VAL A 4 -2.17 0.37 -14.02
C VAL A 4 -3.03 0.94 -12.88
N SER A 5 -4.14 0.29 -12.52
CA SER A 5 -5.04 0.77 -11.45
C SER A 5 -4.60 0.44 -10.02
N SER A 6 -3.74 -0.55 -9.83
CA SER A 6 -3.22 -0.91 -8.50
C SER A 6 -1.79 -1.43 -8.61
N PRO A 7 -0.79 -0.53 -8.75
CA PRO A 7 0.61 -0.93 -8.91
C PRO A 7 1.12 -1.85 -7.79
N VAL A 8 0.79 -1.54 -6.54
CA VAL A 8 1.22 -2.32 -5.36
C VAL A 8 0.06 -2.50 -4.39
N ILE A 9 -0.30 -3.75 -4.09
CA ILE A 9 -1.35 -4.07 -3.13
C ILE A 9 -0.95 -5.24 -2.21
N ILE A 10 -1.08 -5.00 -0.91
CA ILE A 10 -1.20 -6.03 0.14
C ILE A 10 -2.51 -5.72 0.85
N ASP A 11 -3.45 -6.67 0.82
CA ASP A 11 -4.77 -6.50 1.44
C ASP A 11 -5.13 -7.74 2.27
N GLN A 12 -4.92 -7.66 3.58
CA GLN A 12 -5.32 -8.69 4.53
C GLN A 12 -6.79 -8.55 4.98
N GLU A 13 -7.52 -7.56 4.48
CA GLU A 13 -8.96 -7.35 4.67
C GLU A 13 -9.76 -7.67 3.39
N TYR A 14 -9.11 -8.32 2.42
CA TYR A 14 -9.69 -8.65 1.13
C TYR A 14 -11.00 -9.43 1.29
N CYS A 15 -12.05 -8.89 0.70
CA CYS A 15 -13.40 -9.42 0.81
C CYS A 15 -14.13 -9.29 -0.53
N PRO A 16 -13.92 -10.24 -1.46
CA PRO A 16 -14.54 -10.16 -2.77
C PRO A 16 -16.06 -10.21 -2.65
N HIS A 17 -16.73 -9.36 -3.42
CA HIS A 17 -18.20 -9.25 -3.46
C HIS A 17 -18.89 -9.00 -2.11
N ASN A 18 -18.15 -8.59 -1.07
CA ASN A 18 -18.65 -8.44 0.30
C ASN A 18 -19.34 -9.70 0.87
N LEU A 19 -18.97 -10.89 0.41
CA LEU A 19 -19.53 -12.18 0.87
C LEU A 19 -18.77 -12.79 2.06
N CYS A 20 -17.82 -12.04 2.64
CA CYS A 20 -17.06 -12.48 3.81
C CYS A 20 -17.66 -11.94 5.12
N LYS A 21 -17.38 -12.62 6.22
CA LYS A 21 -17.64 -12.09 7.57
C LYS A 21 -16.46 -11.22 7.99
N LYS A 22 -16.67 -9.92 8.16
CA LYS A 22 -15.66 -8.93 8.58
C LYS A 22 -15.60 -8.73 10.10
N ASP A 23 -16.20 -9.64 10.87
CA ASP A 23 -16.22 -9.59 12.33
C ASP A 23 -14.88 -10.03 12.96
N ARG A 24 -14.00 -10.64 12.17
CA ARG A 24 -12.67 -11.07 12.61
C ARG A 24 -11.57 -10.63 11.64
N PRO A 25 -10.48 -10.04 12.13
CA PRO A 25 -9.32 -9.73 11.31
C PRO A 25 -8.62 -11.03 10.83
N SER A 26 -7.91 -10.95 9.70
CA SER A 26 -7.19 -12.10 9.14
C SER A 26 -6.16 -12.67 10.12
N SER A 27 -6.10 -14.01 10.21
CA SER A 27 -5.13 -14.75 11.03
C SER A 27 -3.83 -15.07 10.30
N ILE A 28 -3.71 -14.68 9.02
CA ILE A 28 -2.51 -14.90 8.21
C ILE A 28 -1.43 -13.92 8.65
N LYS A 29 -0.21 -14.43 8.86
CA LYS A 29 0.96 -13.59 9.13
C LYS A 29 1.74 -13.38 7.84
N ILE A 30 1.91 -12.11 7.46
CA ILE A 30 2.81 -11.70 6.39
C ILE A 30 4.08 -11.15 7.03
N THR A 31 5.24 -11.70 6.64
CA THR A 31 6.55 -11.27 7.14
C THR A 31 7.61 -11.35 6.04
N ASN A 32 8.68 -10.57 6.17
CA ASN A 32 9.86 -10.58 5.29
C ASN A 32 9.52 -10.29 3.82
N VAL A 33 8.75 -9.21 3.59
CA VAL A 33 8.35 -8.78 2.25
C VAL A 33 9.31 -7.71 1.75
N SER A 34 9.74 -7.80 0.49
CA SER A 34 10.53 -6.76 -0.17
C SER A 34 9.82 -6.28 -1.44
N ILE A 35 9.47 -4.98 -1.46
CA ILE A 35 8.86 -4.31 -2.61
C ILE A 35 9.88 -3.31 -3.12
N LYS A 36 10.51 -3.61 -4.26
CA LYS A 36 11.64 -2.83 -4.77
C LYS A 36 11.50 -2.50 -6.25
N ASN A 37 12.02 -1.34 -6.63
CA ASN A 37 12.23 -0.95 -8.03
C ASN A 37 10.93 -0.91 -8.86
N VAL A 38 9.83 -0.46 -8.24
CA VAL A 38 8.53 -0.34 -8.91
C VAL A 38 8.46 1.01 -9.62
N ARG A 39 8.36 0.99 -10.95
CA ARG A 39 8.35 2.22 -11.77
C ARG A 39 7.22 2.23 -12.80
N GLY A 40 6.68 3.41 -13.07
CA GLY A 40 5.71 3.60 -14.16
C GLY A 40 4.58 4.56 -13.85
N THR A 41 3.43 4.33 -14.47
CA THR A 41 2.25 5.17 -14.35
C THR A 41 1.05 4.42 -13.79
N THR A 42 0.18 5.14 -13.06
CA THR A 42 -1.09 4.65 -12.53
C THR A 42 -2.26 5.48 -13.05
N ASN A 43 -3.41 4.83 -13.28
CA ASN A 43 -4.67 5.50 -13.60
C ASN A 43 -5.58 5.70 -12.39
N SER A 44 -5.14 5.27 -11.20
CA SER A 44 -5.80 5.48 -9.92
C SER A 44 -4.96 6.38 -9.01
N ALA A 45 -5.62 7.20 -8.21
CA ALA A 45 -4.93 8.07 -7.24
C ALA A 45 -4.22 7.24 -6.16
N GLU A 46 -4.85 6.18 -5.66
CA GLU A 46 -4.26 5.28 -4.64
C GLU A 46 -3.28 4.29 -5.30
N ALA A 47 -1.98 4.65 -5.30
CA ALA A 47 -0.95 3.93 -6.04
C ALA A 47 -0.31 2.76 -5.27
N VAL A 48 -0.28 2.86 -3.93
CA VAL A 48 0.29 1.85 -3.04
C VAL A 48 -0.64 1.63 -1.86
N THR A 49 -1.08 0.37 -1.68
CA THR A 49 -2.02 -0.02 -0.62
C THR A 49 -1.43 -1.17 0.18
N LEU A 50 -1.11 -0.93 1.45
CA LEU A 50 -0.57 -1.91 2.39
C LEU A 50 -1.49 -2.04 3.60
N ILE A 51 -2.59 -2.77 3.45
CA ILE A 51 -3.59 -3.02 4.48
C ILE A 51 -3.27 -4.37 5.14
N CYS A 52 -2.77 -4.31 6.37
CA CYS A 52 -2.46 -5.50 7.15
C CYS A 52 -3.45 -5.70 8.31
N SER A 53 -3.55 -6.95 8.76
CA SER A 53 -4.45 -7.37 9.82
C SER A 53 -4.10 -6.71 11.14
N SER A 54 -5.10 -6.26 11.89
CA SER A 54 -4.90 -5.76 13.25
C SER A 54 -4.52 -6.87 14.24
N PHE A 55 -4.90 -8.12 13.95
CA PHE A 55 -4.55 -9.27 14.78
C PHE A 55 -3.20 -9.87 14.41
N LYS A 56 -2.83 -9.84 13.12
CA LYS A 56 -1.52 -10.27 12.63
C LYS A 56 -0.91 -9.19 11.72
N PRO A 57 -0.39 -8.09 12.30
CA PRO A 57 0.26 -7.01 11.56
C PRO A 57 1.38 -7.51 10.64
N CYS A 58 1.65 -6.80 9.55
CA CYS A 58 2.79 -7.14 8.69
C CYS A 58 4.11 -6.77 9.38
N GLU A 59 5.09 -7.66 9.30
CA GLU A 59 6.42 -7.46 9.89
C GLU A 59 7.53 -7.55 8.83
N ASN A 60 8.66 -6.89 9.09
CA ASN A 60 9.83 -6.92 8.21
C ASN A 60 9.50 -6.62 6.74
N VAL A 61 8.64 -5.62 6.50
CA VAL A 61 8.33 -5.13 5.17
C VAL A 61 9.37 -4.08 4.79
N GLU A 62 10.05 -4.27 3.68
CA GLU A 62 10.98 -3.29 3.11
C GLU A 62 10.41 -2.74 1.80
N VAL A 63 10.35 -1.42 1.68
CA VAL A 63 9.87 -0.71 0.48
C VAL A 63 10.99 0.15 -0.05
N GLY A 64 11.33 -0.02 -1.33
CA GLY A 64 12.48 0.64 -1.92
C GLY A 64 12.34 1.04 -3.37
N ASP A 65 12.92 2.18 -3.73
CA ASP A 65 13.03 2.64 -5.12
C ASP A 65 11.69 2.61 -5.88
N ILE A 66 10.67 3.23 -5.27
CA ILE A 66 9.33 3.39 -5.84
C ILE A 66 9.28 4.71 -6.62
N ASP A 67 8.82 4.65 -7.88
CA ASP A 67 8.68 5.81 -8.76
C ASP A 67 7.43 5.68 -9.65
N LEU A 68 6.29 6.12 -9.11
CA LEU A 68 4.98 6.04 -9.74
C LEU A 68 4.43 7.44 -10.01
N THR A 69 3.90 7.64 -11.21
CA THR A 69 3.23 8.88 -11.62
C THR A 69 1.74 8.62 -11.86
N TYR A 70 0.88 9.47 -11.31
CA TYR A 70 -0.56 9.39 -11.54
C TYR A 70 -0.96 10.19 -12.78
N ASN A 71 -1.61 9.53 -13.73
CA ASN A 71 -2.05 10.12 -15.00
C ASN A 71 -3.52 10.60 -14.98
N GLY A 72 -4.23 10.41 -13.87
CA GLY A 72 -5.63 10.82 -13.76
C GLY A 72 -5.80 12.22 -13.17
N ASN A 73 -7.06 12.59 -12.95
CA ASN A 73 -7.47 13.93 -12.54
C ASN A 73 -8.26 13.96 -11.22
N GLN A 74 -8.24 12.87 -10.43
CA GLN A 74 -9.03 12.73 -9.20
C GLN A 74 -8.33 13.29 -7.96
N GLY A 75 -7.24 14.05 -8.13
CA GLY A 75 -6.45 14.63 -7.05
C GLY A 75 -4.99 14.16 -7.05
N PRO A 76 -4.24 14.40 -5.95
CA PRO A 76 -2.87 13.94 -5.84
C PRO A 76 -2.79 12.41 -5.77
N ILE A 77 -1.66 11.86 -6.20
CA ILE A 77 -1.31 10.47 -5.95
C ILE A 77 -1.19 10.22 -4.44
N THR A 78 -1.80 9.15 -3.94
CA THR A 78 -1.87 8.80 -2.52
C THR A 78 -1.37 7.39 -2.26
N THR A 79 -1.08 7.11 -1.00
CA THR A 79 -0.76 5.76 -0.51
C THR A 79 -1.57 5.48 0.75
N LYS A 80 -1.93 4.22 0.98
CA LYS A 80 -2.74 3.79 2.11
C LYS A 80 -2.02 2.67 2.86
N CYS A 81 -1.86 2.83 4.17
CA CYS A 81 -1.19 1.84 4.99
C CYS A 81 -1.92 1.61 6.32
N THR A 82 -1.98 0.36 6.78
CA THR A 82 -2.65 -0.03 8.02
C THR A 82 -1.93 -1.23 8.63
N ASN A 83 -1.63 -1.19 9.93
CA ASN A 83 -0.94 -2.25 10.68
C ASN A 83 0.37 -2.75 10.01
N VAL A 84 1.14 -1.82 9.44
CA VAL A 84 2.45 -2.08 8.84
C VAL A 84 3.39 -0.93 9.16
N LYS A 85 4.66 -1.23 9.39
CA LYS A 85 5.73 -0.25 9.58
C LYS A 85 6.87 -0.58 8.64
N PRO A 86 6.81 -0.16 7.36
CA PRO A 86 7.84 -0.52 6.41
C PRO A 86 9.17 0.15 6.75
N LYS A 87 10.26 -0.54 6.47
CA LYS A 87 11.58 0.06 6.35
C LYS A 87 11.71 0.61 4.93
N PHE A 88 12.06 1.89 4.81
CA PHE A 88 12.25 2.53 3.51
C PHE A 88 13.72 2.53 3.10
N VAL A 89 13.97 2.29 1.82
CA VAL A 89 15.30 2.41 1.20
C VAL A 89 15.19 3.16 -0.13
N GLY A 90 16.16 4.00 -0.46
CA GLY A 90 16.17 4.70 -1.75
C GLY A 90 14.96 5.61 -2.00
N LYS A 91 14.57 5.77 -3.27
CA LYS A 91 13.54 6.73 -3.70
C LYS A 91 12.13 6.29 -3.29
N GLN A 92 11.31 7.23 -2.80
CA GLN A 92 9.90 7.04 -2.50
C GLN A 92 9.07 8.13 -3.20
N ASN A 93 8.68 7.87 -4.45
CA ASN A 93 7.77 8.72 -5.20
C ASN A 93 6.57 7.89 -5.67
N PRO A 94 5.36 8.10 -5.13
CA PRO A 94 5.03 9.02 -4.04
C PRO A 94 5.58 8.54 -2.68
N PRO A 95 5.55 9.39 -1.64
CA PRO A 95 5.84 8.96 -0.27
C PRO A 95 4.92 7.80 0.15
N VAL A 96 5.51 6.63 0.43
CA VAL A 96 4.77 5.44 0.85
C VAL A 96 4.55 5.45 2.35
N CYS A 97 3.31 5.22 2.79
CA CYS A 97 2.90 5.23 4.21
C CYS A 97 3.29 6.51 4.97
N ALA A 98 3.42 7.64 4.28
CA ALA A 98 3.64 8.91 4.94
C ALA A 98 2.45 9.17 5.87
N THR A 99 2.70 9.25 7.18
CA THR A 99 1.72 9.78 8.12
C THR A 99 1.41 11.19 7.67
N THR A 100 0.19 11.45 7.21
CA THR A 100 -0.29 12.82 7.19
C THR A 100 -0.07 13.35 8.60
N ALA A 101 0.77 14.37 8.74
CA ALA A 101 0.72 15.20 9.92
C ALA A 101 -0.75 15.59 10.05
N LYS A 102 -1.42 15.10 11.09
CA LYS A 102 -2.70 15.62 11.52
C LYS A 102 -2.48 17.12 11.62
N SER A 103 -3.04 17.90 10.69
CA SER A 103 -3.21 19.33 10.91
C SER A 103 -3.93 19.44 12.24
N ALA A 104 -3.27 20.13 13.17
CA ALA A 104 -3.81 20.47 14.48
C ALA A 104 -5.12 21.27 14.35
#